data_AF-A0A926I109-F1
#
_entry.id   AF-A0A926I109-F1
#
_cell.length_a   1.000
_cell.length_b   1.000
_cell.length_c   1.000
_cell.angle_alpha   90.00
_cell.angle_beta   90.00
_cell.angle_gamma   90.00
#
_symmetry.space_group_name_H-M   'P 1'
#
loop_
_entity.id
_entity.type
_entity.pdbx_description
1 polymer ?
#
loop_
_entity_poly.entity_id
_entity_poly.type
_entity_poly.pdbx_seq_one_letter_code
_entity_poly.pdbx_strand_id
1 'polypeptide(L)'
;MSVICLLCILFLFALADIKKRCIPTWGAVLYWLLGAVLYGCMWTERGWAPLIDGFVVIALCGAIKKIFPKDVGPGDLVLLAGLFLYTSGQMLWRGLGVAFFLNGLAALCLWLIYRDKKAEIPFIPFLWSGFLLAVVIGAQCL
;
A
#
# COMPACT_ATOMS: atom_id res chain seq x y z
N MET A 1 12.14 12.47 0.01
CA MET A 1 12.81 11.57 0.98
C MET A 1 11.87 10.53 1.59
N SER A 2 10.72 10.93 2.15
CA SER A 2 9.73 10.02 2.76
C SER A 2 9.23 8.89 1.85
N VAL A 3 9.04 9.16 0.56
CA VAL A 3 8.60 8.16 -0.43
C VAL A 3 9.66 7.08 -0.70
N ILE A 4 10.95 7.43 -0.67
CA ILE A 4 12.03 6.46 -0.85
C ILE A 4 12.05 5.49 0.34
N CYS A 5 11.89 6.02 1.57
CA CYS A 5 11.75 5.20 2.76
C CYS A 5 10.55 4.23 2.64
N LEU A 6 9.42 4.72 2.13
CA LEU A 6 8.25 3.87 1.87
C LEU A 6 8.59 2.74 0.89
N LEU A 7 9.23 3.03 -0.26
CA LEU A 7 9.59 2.01 -1.24
C LEU A 7 10.53 0.95 -0.66
N CYS A 8 11.51 1.35 0.16
CA CYS A 8 12.41 0.42 0.84
C CYS A 8 11.64 -0.48 1.83
N ILE A 9 10.73 0.10 2.62
CA ILE A 9 9.92 -0.65 3.57
C ILE A 9 8.95 -1.61 2.86
N LEU A 10 8.27 -1.13 1.81
CA LEU A 10 7.37 -1.94 0.98
C LEU A 10 8.14 -3.06 0.27
N PHE A 11 9.39 -2.84 -0.16
CA PHE A 11 10.22 -3.88 -0.75
C PHE A 11 10.55 -4.99 0.27
N LEU A 12 10.94 -4.62 1.49
CA LEU A 12 11.19 -5.58 2.57
C LEU A 12 9.93 -6.36 2.93
N PHE A 13 8.77 -5.70 2.98
CA PHE A 13 7.49 -6.38 3.21
C PHE A 13 7.07 -7.25 2.04
N ALA A 14 7.29 -6.84 0.79
CA ALA A 14 7.03 -7.67 -0.38
C ALA A 14 7.85 -8.97 -0.35
N LEU A 15 9.13 -8.90 0.02
CA LEU A 15 9.98 -10.08 0.19
C LEU A 15 9.48 -10.97 1.34
N ALA A 16 9.07 -10.37 2.46
CA ALA A 16 8.52 -11.11 3.59
C ALA A 16 7.19 -11.78 3.25
N ASP A 17 6.35 -11.12 2.46
CA ASP A 17 5.03 -11.61 2.03
C ASP A 17 5.16 -12.78 1.06
N ILE A 18 6.07 -12.68 0.08
CA ILE A 18 6.40 -13.79 -0.83
C ILE A 18 6.93 -15.01 -0.05
N LYS A 19 7.78 -14.79 0.95
CA LYS A 19 8.48 -15.89 1.65
C LYS A 19 7.67 -16.52 2.79
N LYS A 20 6.91 -15.72 3.54
CA LYS A 20 6.27 -16.14 4.80
C LYS A 20 4.76 -15.92 4.82
N ARG A 21 4.17 -15.24 3.83
CA ARG A 21 2.75 -14.84 3.77
C ARG A 21 2.20 -14.18 5.04
N CYS A 22 3.09 -13.62 5.85
CA CYS A 22 2.79 -13.06 7.16
C CYS A 22 3.63 -11.82 7.38
N ILE A 23 2.96 -10.69 7.60
CA ILE A 23 3.61 -9.45 8.00
C ILE A 23 3.82 -9.49 9.52
N PRO A 24 5.07 -9.41 10.02
CA PRO A 24 5.31 -9.37 11.46
C PRO A 24 4.73 -8.08 12.04
N THR A 25 3.92 -8.21 13.10
CA THR A 25 3.27 -7.08 13.79
C THR A 25 4.25 -6.00 14.24
N TRP A 26 5.44 -6.39 14.71
CA TRP A 26 6.53 -5.47 15.04
C TRP A 26 6.98 -4.61 13.86
N GLY A 27 7.04 -5.18 12.65
CA GLY A 27 7.36 -4.44 11.44
C GLY A 27 6.29 -3.39 11.12
N ALA A 28 5.02 -3.74 11.29
CA ALA A 28 3.92 -2.81 11.07
C ALA A 28 3.94 -1.64 12.08
N VAL A 29 4.25 -1.90 13.36
CA VAL A 29 4.39 -0.84 14.37
C VAL A 29 5.54 0.11 14.01
N LEU A 30 6.70 -0.43 13.61
CA LEU A 30 7.85 0.38 13.21
C LEU A 30 7.55 1.23 11.97
N TYR A 31 6.80 0.68 11.02
CA TYR A 31 6.28 1.42 9.86
C TYR A 31 5.41 2.60 10.30
N TRP A 32 4.44 2.41 11.18
CA TRP A 32 3.60 3.52 11.65
C TRP A 32 4.39 4.60 12.41
N LEU A 33 5.33 4.19 13.27
CA LEU A 33 6.18 5.11 14.02
C LEU A 33 7.08 5.95 13.11
N LEU A 34 7.77 5.30 12.16
CA LEU A 34 8.61 6.02 11.19
C LEU A 34 7.79 6.95 10.30
N GLY A 35 6.60 6.49 9.87
CA GLY A 35 5.68 7.31 9.10
C GLY A 35 5.26 8.57 9.85
N ALA A 36 4.88 8.43 11.12
CA ALA A 36 4.47 9.55 11.96
C ALA A 36 5.60 10.57 12.18
N VAL A 37 6.83 10.10 12.44
CA VAL A 37 8.00 10.98 12.59
C VAL A 37 8.29 11.74 11.30
N LEU A 38 8.33 11.03 10.16
CA LEU A 38 8.56 11.65 8.86
C LEU A 38 7.45 12.65 8.47
N TYR A 39 6.20 12.31 8.77
CA TYR A 39 5.06 13.20 8.54
C TYR A 39 5.15 14.46 9.39
N GLY A 40 5.50 14.33 10.68
CA GLY A 40 5.71 15.45 11.59
C GLY A 40 6.83 16.38 11.12
N CYS A 41 7.94 15.82 10.63
CA CYS A 41 9.03 16.63 10.04
C CYS A 41 8.62 17.41 8.79
N MET A 42 7.60 16.95 8.05
CA MET A 42 7.10 17.58 6.82
C MET A 42 5.75 18.30 7.03
N TRP A 43 5.33 18.51 8.28
CA TRP A 43 4.00 19.04 8.60
C TRP A 43 3.74 20.41 7.96
N THR A 44 4.74 21.29 7.98
CA THR A 44 4.66 22.64 7.41
C THR A 44 4.42 22.65 5.91
N GLU A 45 4.85 21.62 5.19
CA GLU A 45 4.70 21.50 3.74
C GLU A 45 3.42 20.75 3.35
N ARG A 46 3.02 19.75 4.14
CA ARG A 46 1.91 18.84 3.80
C ARG A 46 0.56 19.26 4.37
N GLY A 47 0.54 19.91 5.52
CA GLY A 47 -0.69 20.33 6.19
C GLY A 47 -1.63 19.16 6.49
N TRP A 48 -2.94 19.39 6.34
CA TRP A 48 -3.99 18.42 6.71
C TRP A 48 -4.45 17.52 5.57
N ALA A 49 -4.15 17.86 4.32
CA ALA A 49 -4.73 17.17 3.16
C ALA A 49 -4.44 15.66 3.15
N PRO A 50 -3.20 15.17 3.39
CA PRO A 50 -2.93 13.74 3.42
C PRO A 50 -3.62 12.99 4.57
N LEU A 51 -3.95 13.67 5.68
CA LEU A 51 -4.71 13.04 6.78
C LEU A 51 -6.15 12.74 6.37
N ILE A 52 -6.76 13.63 5.59
CA ILE A 52 -8.10 13.42 5.05
C ILE A 52 -8.08 12.22 4.10
N ASP A 53 -7.12 12.17 3.18
CA ASP A 53 -6.94 11.03 2.29
C ASP A 53 -6.69 9.72 3.08
N GLY A 54 -5.88 9.79 4.14
CA GLY A 54 -5.64 8.68 5.05
C GLY A 54 -6.91 8.16 5.72
N PHE A 55 -7.76 9.07 6.20
CA PHE A 55 -9.05 8.70 6.78
C PHE A 55 -9.96 8.01 5.75
N VAL A 56 -9.99 8.51 4.51
CA VAL A 56 -10.75 7.87 3.42
C VAL A 56 -10.21 6.46 3.14
N VAL A 57 -8.90 6.28 3.05
CA VAL A 57 -8.30 4.95 2.83
C VAL A 57 -8.62 4.00 3.99
N ILE A 58 -8.55 4.45 5.23
CA ILE A 58 -8.91 3.65 6.42
C ILE A 58 -10.40 3.26 6.38
N ALA A 59 -11.28 4.20 6.04
CA ALA A 59 -12.71 3.94 5.92
C ALA A 59 -13.01 2.91 4.82
N LEU A 60 -12.35 3.03 3.66
CA LEU A 60 -12.45 2.06 2.56
C LEU A 60 -11.94 0.68 2.98
N CYS A 61 -10.79 0.62 3.65
CA CYS A 61 -10.23 -0.61 4.20
C CYS A 61 -11.21 -1.29 5.18
N GLY A 62 -11.83 -0.51 6.07
CA GLY A 62 -12.86 -1.00 6.99
C GLY A 62 -14.11 -1.51 6.28
N ALA A 63 -14.59 -0.79 5.26
CA ALA A 63 -15.73 -1.22 4.46
C ALA A 63 -15.42 -2.53 3.71
N ILE A 64 -14.26 -2.63 3.07
CA ILE A 64 -13.81 -3.83 2.37
C ILE A 64 -13.70 -5.02 3.33
N LYS A 65 -13.10 -4.84 4.52
CA LYS A 65 -12.99 -5.90 5.53
C LYS A 65 -14.35 -6.35 6.06
N LYS A 66 -15.33 -5.44 6.14
CA LYS A 66 -16.70 -5.78 6.55
C LYS A 66 -17.43 -6.62 5.50
N ILE A 67 -17.16 -6.37 4.22
CA ILE A 67 -17.76 -7.13 3.10
C ILE A 67 -17.03 -8.48 2.90
N PHE A 68 -15.70 -8.49 3.02
CA PHE A 68 -14.83 -9.64 2.79
C PHE A 68 -14.00 -9.99 4.04
N PRO A 69 -14.63 -10.49 5.13
CA PRO A 69 -13.97 -10.68 6.41
C PRO A 69 -12.87 -11.74 6.39
N LYS A 70 -12.95 -12.74 5.50
CA LYS A 70 -12.00 -13.87 5.45
C LYS A 70 -10.93 -13.73 4.37
N ASP A 71 -11.18 -12.94 3.33
CA ASP A 71 -10.33 -12.88 2.14
C ASP A 71 -9.29 -11.76 2.19
N VAL A 72 -9.41 -10.85 3.18
CA VAL A 72 -8.54 -9.69 3.32
C VAL A 72 -7.59 -9.86 4.50
N GLY A 73 -6.29 -9.92 4.20
CA GLY A 73 -5.23 -10.02 5.19
C GLY A 73 -5.21 -8.81 6.13
N PRO A 74 -5.16 -9.01 7.46
CA PRO A 74 -5.07 -7.90 8.40
C PRO A 74 -3.78 -7.09 8.23
N GLY A 75 -2.71 -7.73 7.76
CA GLY A 75 -1.44 -7.06 7.45
C GLY A 75 -1.57 -6.03 6.33
N ASP A 76 -2.23 -6.38 5.23
CA ASP A 76 -2.39 -5.49 4.07
C ASP A 76 -3.18 -4.23 4.44
N LEU A 77 -4.23 -4.39 5.26
CA LEU A 77 -5.03 -3.26 5.75
C LEU A 77 -4.23 -2.31 6.61
N VAL A 78 -3.37 -2.83 7.49
CA VAL A 78 -2.52 -2.02 8.36
C VAL A 78 -1.47 -1.25 7.55
N LEU A 79 -0.92 -1.86 6.50
CA LEU A 79 0.00 -1.16 5.59
C LEU A 79 -0.72 -0.09 4.78
N LEU A 80 -1.85 -0.43 4.15
CA LEU A 80 -2.68 0.49 3.38
C LEU A 80 -3.06 1.72 4.21
N ALA A 81 -3.48 1.50 5.44
CA ALA A 81 -3.87 2.55 6.37
C ALA A 81 -2.74 3.52 6.70
N GLY A 82 -1.46 3.15 6.63
CA GLY A 82 -0.34 4.04 6.94
C GLY A 82 0.28 4.76 5.74
N LEU A 83 -0.14 4.47 4.50
CA LEU A 83 0.50 4.99 3.28
C LEU A 83 0.49 6.51 3.18
N PHE A 84 -0.54 7.15 3.72
CA PHE A 84 -0.70 8.61 3.71
C PHE A 84 0.39 9.31 4.52
N LEU A 85 1.00 8.65 5.51
CA LEU A 85 2.09 9.21 6.30
C LEU A 85 3.34 9.46 5.45
N TYR A 86 3.52 8.67 4.41
CA TYR A 86 4.71 8.69 3.58
C TYR A 86 4.54 9.47 2.27
N THR A 87 3.30 9.64 1.82
CA THR A 87 3.00 10.15 0.46
C THR A 87 2.15 11.41 0.49
N SER A 88 2.11 12.13 -0.63
CA SER A 88 1.10 13.18 -0.86
C SER A 88 -0.20 12.56 -1.36
N GLY A 89 -1.33 13.26 -1.23
CA GLY A 89 -2.63 12.76 -1.67
C GLY A 89 -2.67 12.30 -3.14
N GLN A 90 -2.15 13.11 -4.06
CA GLN A 90 -2.09 12.72 -5.48
C GLN A 90 -1.27 11.45 -5.72
N MET A 91 -0.15 11.31 -5.01
CA MET A 91 0.73 10.16 -5.14
C MET A 91 0.13 8.90 -4.52
N LEU A 92 -0.55 9.04 -3.38
CA LEU A 92 -1.31 7.99 -2.73
C LEU A 92 -2.33 7.37 -3.69
N TRP A 93 -3.19 8.21 -4.27
CA TRP A 93 -4.27 7.75 -5.16
C TRP A 93 -3.74 7.15 -6.47
N ARG A 94 -2.70 7.73 -7.07
CA ARG A 94 -2.04 7.16 -8.25
C ARG A 94 -1.40 5.81 -7.94
N GLY A 95 -0.64 5.71 -6.84
CA GLY A 95 0.02 4.48 -6.42
C GLY A 95 -0.97 3.36 -6.13
N LEU A 96 -2.04 3.67 -5.38
CA LEU A 96 -3.13 2.73 -5.12
C LEU A 96 -3.85 2.31 -6.40
N GLY A 97 -4.20 3.24 -7.27
CA GLY A 97 -4.87 2.95 -8.54
C GLY A 97 -4.08 1.96 -9.41
N VAL A 98 -2.77 2.22 -9.57
CA VAL A 98 -1.89 1.32 -10.34
C VAL A 98 -1.73 -0.03 -9.63
N ALA A 99 -1.57 -0.04 -8.32
CA ALA A 99 -1.43 -1.28 -7.54
C ALA A 99 -2.66 -2.19 -7.67
N PHE A 100 -3.86 -1.63 -7.50
CA PHE A 100 -5.11 -2.37 -7.66
C PHE A 100 -5.32 -2.85 -9.10
N PHE A 101 -4.97 -2.02 -10.09
CA PHE A 101 -5.06 -2.40 -11.49
C PHE A 101 -4.14 -3.59 -11.83
N LEU A 102 -2.87 -3.55 -11.38
CA LEU A 102 -1.92 -4.65 -11.57
C LEU A 102 -2.35 -5.92 -10.84
N ASN A 103 -2.84 -5.80 -9.60
CA ASN A 103 -3.37 -6.94 -8.85
C ASN A 103 -4.59 -7.55 -9.55
N GLY A 104 -5.49 -6.72 -10.08
CA GLY A 104 -6.65 -7.17 -10.85
C GLY A 104 -6.26 -7.89 -12.15
N LEU A 105 -5.26 -7.39 -12.88
CA LEU A 105 -4.71 -8.07 -14.05
C LEU A 105 -4.08 -9.42 -13.69
N ALA A 106 -3.30 -9.48 -12.60
CA ALA A 106 -2.72 -10.73 -12.13
C ALA A 106 -3.79 -11.75 -11.76
N ALA A 107 -4.84 -11.33 -11.05
CA ALA A 107 -5.98 -12.16 -10.71
C ALA A 107 -6.72 -12.69 -11.95
N LEU A 108 -6.92 -11.83 -12.95
CA LEU A 108 -7.55 -12.20 -14.21
C LEU A 108 -6.70 -13.19 -15.02
N CYS A 109 -5.38 -12.99 -15.09
CA CYS A 109 -4.45 -13.92 -15.73
C CYS A 109 -4.44 -15.29 -15.04
N LEU A 110 -4.39 -15.33 -13.70
CA LEU A 110 -4.45 -16.59 -12.95
C LEU A 110 -5.77 -17.33 -13.19
N TRP A 111 -6.88 -16.59 -13.22
CA TRP A 111 -8.19 -17.15 -13.51
C TRP A 111 -8.29 -17.71 -14.94
N LEU A 112 -7.74 -17.01 -15.94
CA LEU A 112 -7.75 -17.47 -17.33
C LEU A 112 -6.84 -18.67 -17.57
N ILE A 113 -5.63 -18.69 -16.99
CA ILE A 113 -4.62 -19.72 -17.24
C ILE A 113 -4.86 -20.97 -16.41
N TYR A 114 -5.06 -20.80 -15.09
CA TYR A 114 -5.12 -21.93 -14.16
C TYR A 114 -6.55 -22.29 -13.73
N ARG A 115 -7.54 -21.43 -14.06
CA ARG A 115 -8.93 -21.52 -13.55
C ARG A 115 -9.01 -21.63 -12.03
N ASP A 116 -7.94 -21.25 -11.34
CA ASP A 116 -7.84 -21.35 -9.90
C ASP A 116 -8.51 -20.12 -9.29
N LYS A 117 -9.62 -20.36 -8.60
CA LYS A 117 -10.43 -19.32 -7.95
C LYS A 117 -10.00 -19.06 -6.51
N LYS A 118 -9.03 -19.81 -5.98
CA LYS A 118 -8.64 -19.79 -4.55
C LYS A 118 -7.19 -19.40 -4.32
N ALA A 119 -6.42 -19.12 -5.37
CA ALA A 119 -5.04 -18.68 -5.21
C ALA A 119 -5.00 -17.34 -4.46
N GLU A 120 -4.41 -17.35 -3.26
CA GLU A 120 -4.08 -16.13 -2.52
C GLU A 120 -2.97 -15.39 -3.26
N ILE A 121 -3.29 -14.18 -3.76
CA ILE A 121 -2.34 -13.34 -4.48
C ILE A 121 -1.73 -12.36 -3.47
N PRO A 122 -0.40 -12.37 -3.26
CA PRO A 122 0.27 -11.43 -2.37
C PRO A 122 0.11 -10.01 -2.93
N PHE A 123 -0.56 -9.12 -2.19
CA PHE A 123 -0.88 -7.76 -2.66
C PHE A 123 0.32 -6.80 -2.54
N ILE A 124 1.20 -7.02 -1.56
CA ILE A 124 2.30 -6.09 -1.24
C ILE A 124 3.29 -5.90 -2.42
N PRO A 125 3.69 -6.93 -3.19
CA PRO A 125 4.50 -6.74 -4.40
C PRO A 125 3.85 -5.81 -5.44
N PHE A 126 2.53 -5.89 -5.61
CA PHE A 126 1.78 -5.00 -6.51
C PHE A 126 1.66 -3.58 -5.94
N LEU A 127 1.55 -3.47 -4.61
CA LEU A 127 1.58 -2.19 -3.92
C LEU A 127 2.94 -1.50 -4.14
N TRP A 128 4.04 -2.23 -3.96
CA TRP A 128 5.39 -1.71 -4.21
C TRP A 128 5.57 -1.26 -5.66
N SER A 129 5.19 -2.08 -6.64
CA SER A 129 5.33 -1.73 -8.06
C SER A 129 4.43 -0.56 -8.47
N GLY A 130 3.21 -0.48 -7.93
CA GLY A 130 2.30 0.65 -8.14
C GLY A 130 2.88 1.97 -7.64
N PHE A 131 3.46 1.99 -6.43
CA PHE A 131 4.13 3.19 -5.92
C PHE A 131 5.42 3.50 -6.68
N LEU A 132 6.20 2.51 -7.10
CA LEU A 132 7.39 2.73 -7.91
C LEU A 132 7.04 3.36 -9.25
N LEU A 133 6.01 2.87 -9.94
CA LEU A 133 5.51 3.47 -11.17
C LEU A 133 4.96 4.88 -10.94
N ALA A 134 4.23 5.11 -9.85
CA ALA A 134 3.74 6.43 -9.51
C ALA A 134 4.88 7.45 -9.27
N VAL A 135 6.00 7.02 -8.69
CA VAL A 135 7.22 7.83 -8.58
C VAL A 135 7.79 8.13 -9.96
N VAL A 136 7.99 7.11 -10.80
CA VAL A 136 8.63 7.25 -12.11
C VAL A 136 7.81 8.14 -13.04
N ILE A 137 6.49 7.93 -13.10
CA ILE A 137 5.58 8.74 -13.92
C ILE A 137 5.43 10.15 -13.33
N GLY A 138 5.36 10.27 -12.00
CA GLY A 138 5.26 11.56 -11.32
C GLY A 138 6.52 12.42 -11.48
N ALA A 139 7.69 11.80 -11.55
CA ALA A 139 8.97 12.48 -11.79
C ALA A 139 9.14 13.00 -13.24
N GLN A 140 8.30 12.55 -14.18
CA GLN A 140 8.32 13.01 -15.58
C GLN A 140 7.42 14.23 -15.84
N CYS A 141 6.60 14.65 -14.87
CA CYS A 141 5.66 15.78 -14.99
C CYS A 141 6.08 17.02 -14.17
N LEU A 142 7.33 17.07 -13.70
CA LEU A 142 7.97 18.20 -13.02
C LEU A 142 9.15 18.68 -13.86
#